data_AF-A0A813W0G0-F1
#
_entry.id   AF-A0A813W0G0-F1
#
_cell.length_a   1.000
_cell.length_b   1.000
_cell.length_c   1.000
_cell.angle_alpha   90.00
_cell.angle_beta   90.00
_cell.angle_gamma   90.00
#
_symmetry.space_group_name_H-M   'P 1'
#
loop_
_entity.id
_entity.type
_entity.pdbx_description
1 polymer ?
#
loop_
_entity_poly.entity_id
_entity_poly.type
_entity_poly.pdbx_seq_one_letter_code
_entity_poly.pdbx_strand_id
1 'polypeptide(L)'
;MFQALNASCQLSNQTISNRLTQFYSSQYVSASVTPVQVLQSQTQAFVAQFISSITHDFLLSISTIRKTTQSNSLLAGQFTNYYLYTPSNNYVDSYSQSYGNCNCASSATCSLASLIYDSKGSKVLFIVPGMYIACYTIEALLQSNLQCFYNETCINQIQSYFTKYLSMNLTTLDVSLLVQFHMNSTIEDLVNEFMVEEWNSSTIYEGYYKECQPSKCSYSYQTKNGLIYIITTVIGLVGGLITVLKLTIPRLVELMRRKKEETRSETGTTKFKNKSRFVIQMSTLMR
;
A
#
# COMPACT_ATOMS: atom_id res chain seq x y z
N MET A 1 -29.17 16.67 -6.75
CA MET A 1 -27.70 16.87 -6.69
C MET A 1 -27.12 16.49 -5.33
N PHE A 2 -27.46 17.14 -4.21
CA PHE A 2 -26.85 16.85 -2.89
C PHE A 2 -26.99 15.39 -2.42
N GLN A 3 -28.10 14.73 -2.73
CA GLN A 3 -28.26 13.29 -2.45
C GLN A 3 -27.23 12.45 -3.21
N ALA A 4 -26.93 12.81 -4.47
CA ALA A 4 -25.91 12.13 -5.25
C ALA A 4 -24.51 12.42 -4.72
N LEU A 5 -24.21 13.67 -4.32
CA LEU A 5 -22.95 14.02 -3.66
C LEU A 5 -22.73 13.22 -2.36
N ASN A 6 -23.77 13.14 -1.52
CA ASN A 6 -23.71 12.36 -0.29
C ASN A 6 -23.51 10.87 -0.58
N ALA A 7 -24.23 10.31 -1.55
CA ALA A 7 -24.06 8.92 -1.95
C ALA A 7 -22.65 8.64 -2.49
N SER A 8 -22.09 9.53 -3.30
CA SER A 8 -20.69 9.44 -3.78
C SER A 8 -19.70 9.46 -2.64
N CYS A 9 -19.85 10.40 -1.68
CA CYS A 9 -18.98 10.47 -0.51
C CYS A 9 -19.06 9.20 0.36
N GLN A 10 -20.27 8.70 0.62
CA GLN A 10 -20.49 7.45 1.35
C GLN A 10 -19.85 6.26 0.64
N LEU A 11 -20.02 6.17 -0.68
CA LEU A 11 -19.45 5.10 -1.49
C LEU A 11 -17.92 5.15 -1.48
N SER A 12 -17.32 6.33 -1.63
CA SER A 12 -15.87 6.53 -1.50
C SER A 12 -15.39 6.04 -0.13
N ASN A 13 -15.96 6.58 0.94
CA ASN A 13 -15.56 6.21 2.31
C ASN A 13 -15.68 4.70 2.57
N GLN A 14 -16.79 4.08 2.17
CA GLN A 14 -16.99 2.64 2.31
C GLN A 14 -15.97 1.83 1.49
N THR A 15 -15.67 2.27 0.27
CA THR A 15 -14.71 1.61 -0.61
C THR A 15 -13.30 1.70 -0.03
N ILE A 16 -12.89 2.87 0.48
CA ILE A 16 -11.62 3.03 1.21
C ILE A 16 -11.56 2.07 2.38
N SER A 17 -12.58 2.07 3.25
CA SER A 17 -12.61 1.24 4.45
C SER A 17 -12.49 -0.25 4.11
N ASN A 18 -13.23 -0.72 3.11
CA ASN A 18 -13.18 -2.11 2.65
C ASN A 18 -11.81 -2.46 2.06
N ARG A 19 -11.24 -1.58 1.24
CA ARG A 19 -9.94 -1.79 0.59
C ARG A 19 -8.79 -1.72 1.60
N LEU A 20 -8.86 -0.86 2.61
CA LEU A 20 -7.92 -0.82 3.72
C LEU A 20 -7.96 -2.11 4.54
N THR A 21 -9.15 -2.64 4.80
CA THR A 21 -9.28 -3.93 5.51
C THR A 21 -8.59 -5.06 4.75
N GLN A 22 -8.71 -5.08 3.43
CA GLN A 22 -7.98 -6.03 2.58
C GLN A 22 -6.47 -5.73 2.53
N PHE A 23 -6.07 -4.47 2.51
CA PHE A 23 -4.66 -4.07 2.53
C PHE A 23 -3.98 -4.51 3.83
N TYR A 24 -4.62 -4.31 4.99
CA TYR A 24 -4.09 -4.69 6.30
C TYR A 24 -4.08 -6.20 6.56
N SER A 25 -4.82 -7.00 5.78
CA SER A 25 -4.72 -8.47 5.86
C SER A 25 -3.50 -9.02 5.10
N SER A 26 -2.85 -8.20 4.26
CA SER A 26 -1.61 -8.57 3.60
C SER A 26 -0.41 -8.43 4.54
N GLN A 27 0.53 -9.37 4.46
CA GLN A 27 1.77 -9.34 5.26
C GLN A 27 2.97 -9.11 4.36
N TYR A 28 3.88 -8.25 4.80
CA TYR A 28 5.18 -8.10 4.16
C TYR A 28 6.10 -9.25 4.58
N VAL A 29 6.57 -10.05 3.62
CA VAL A 29 7.44 -11.21 3.86
C VAL A 29 8.77 -11.00 3.16
N SER A 30 9.87 -11.16 3.88
CA SER A 30 11.22 -11.13 3.34
C SER A 30 12.07 -12.24 3.96
N ALA A 31 12.97 -12.83 3.17
CA ALA A 31 13.88 -13.87 3.64
C ALA A 31 14.99 -13.33 4.55
N SER A 32 15.21 -12.02 4.54
CA SER A 32 16.26 -11.34 5.31
C SER A 32 15.78 -9.95 5.70
N VAL A 33 16.41 -9.35 6.72
CA VAL A 33 16.12 -7.97 7.09
C VAL A 33 16.41 -7.05 5.90
N THR A 34 15.35 -6.41 5.43
CA THR A 34 15.37 -5.46 4.32
C THR A 34 15.96 -4.13 4.82
N PRO A 35 16.92 -3.51 4.11
CA PRO A 35 17.44 -2.20 4.46
C PRO A 35 16.34 -1.11 4.49
N VAL A 36 16.50 -0.11 5.36
CA VAL A 36 15.51 0.98 5.57
C VAL A 36 15.04 1.61 4.26
N GLN A 37 15.98 1.94 3.37
CA GLN A 37 15.69 2.62 2.11
C GLN A 37 14.88 1.72 1.17
N VAL A 38 15.19 0.43 1.15
CA VAL A 38 14.49 -0.55 0.32
C VAL A 38 13.08 -0.78 0.86
N LEU A 39 12.92 -0.90 2.19
CA LEU A 39 11.60 -1.02 2.80
C LEU A 39 10.75 0.21 2.50
N GLN A 40 11.27 1.42 2.71
CA GLN A 40 10.55 2.67 2.41
C GLN A 40 10.12 2.75 0.95
N SER A 41 11.02 2.46 0.00
CA SER A 41 10.70 2.48 -1.43
C SER A 41 9.62 1.45 -1.78
N GLN A 42 9.71 0.23 -1.24
CA GLN A 42 8.70 -0.80 -1.46
C GLN A 42 7.35 -0.42 -0.84
N THR A 43 7.33 0.08 0.39
CA THR A 43 6.10 0.54 1.05
C THR A 43 5.45 1.69 0.28
N GLN A 44 6.23 2.67 -0.19
CA GLN A 44 5.71 3.74 -1.04
C GLN A 44 5.13 3.22 -2.35
N ALA A 45 5.81 2.27 -3.01
CA ALA A 45 5.29 1.64 -4.22
C ALA A 45 3.98 0.88 -3.96
N PHE A 46 3.89 0.14 -2.84
CA PHE A 46 2.67 -0.55 -2.43
C PHE A 46 1.51 0.43 -2.15
N VAL A 47 1.78 1.52 -1.43
CA VAL A 47 0.77 2.57 -1.17
C VAL A 47 0.32 3.23 -2.47
N ALA A 48 1.24 3.58 -3.36
CA ALA A 48 0.92 4.18 -4.66
C ALA A 48 0.08 3.22 -5.53
N GLN A 49 0.44 1.93 -5.57
CA GLN A 49 -0.32 0.92 -6.28
C GLN A 49 -1.71 0.72 -5.67
N PHE A 50 -1.82 0.72 -4.34
CA PHE A 50 -3.10 0.67 -3.64
C PHE A 50 -4.00 1.84 -4.05
N ILE A 51 -3.52 3.08 -3.93
CA ILE A 51 -4.28 4.29 -4.29
C ILE A 51 -4.69 4.25 -5.78
N SER A 52 -3.76 3.90 -6.67
CA SER A 52 -4.04 3.81 -8.11
C SER A 52 -5.10 2.76 -8.42
N SER A 53 -5.02 1.58 -7.81
CA SER A 53 -5.97 0.48 -8.02
C SER A 53 -7.37 0.83 -7.56
N ILE A 54 -7.52 1.38 -6.34
CA ILE A 54 -8.86 1.72 -5.82
C ILE A 54 -9.50 2.85 -6.63
N THR A 55 -8.68 3.81 -7.07
CA THR A 55 -9.14 4.94 -7.89
C THR A 55 -9.63 4.45 -9.24
N HIS A 56 -8.85 3.59 -9.90
CA HIS A 56 -9.23 3.00 -11.18
C HIS A 56 -10.56 2.24 -11.11
N ASP A 57 -10.73 1.35 -10.11
CA ASP A 57 -11.95 0.55 -9.94
C ASP A 57 -13.19 1.43 -9.72
N PHE A 58 -13.04 2.50 -8.94
CA PHE A 58 -14.11 3.43 -8.65
C PHE A 58 -14.51 4.25 -9.87
N LEU A 59 -13.54 4.79 -10.62
CA LEU A 59 -13.80 5.51 -11.85
C LEU A 59 -14.42 4.62 -12.93
N LEU A 60 -14.00 3.36 -13.00
CA LEU A 60 -14.65 2.38 -13.88
C LEU A 60 -16.12 2.18 -13.50
N SER A 61 -16.44 2.13 -12.21
CA SER A 61 -17.81 2.02 -11.70
C SER A 61 -18.66 3.24 -12.08
N ILE A 62 -18.14 4.46 -11.87
CA ILE A 62 -18.81 5.70 -12.26
C ILE A 62 -19.00 5.78 -13.78
N SER A 63 -17.98 5.47 -14.58
CA SER A 63 -18.08 5.40 -16.04
C SER A 63 -19.13 4.40 -16.50
N THR A 64 -19.21 3.25 -15.84
CA THR A 64 -20.23 2.23 -16.15
C THR A 64 -21.63 2.77 -15.88
N ILE A 65 -21.86 3.43 -14.74
CA ILE A 65 -23.15 4.07 -14.42
C ILE A 65 -23.52 5.11 -15.48
N ARG A 66 -22.60 6.01 -15.83
CA ARG A 66 -22.83 7.06 -16.85
C ARG A 66 -23.23 6.46 -18.20
N LYS A 67 -22.43 5.51 -18.69
CA LYS A 67 -22.63 4.88 -20.01
C LYS A 67 -23.90 4.04 -20.06
N THR A 68 -24.18 3.24 -19.02
CA THR A 68 -25.38 2.41 -18.96
C THR A 68 -26.64 3.27 -18.85
N THR A 69 -26.60 4.36 -18.08
CA THR A 69 -27.72 5.29 -17.92
C THR A 69 -28.12 5.93 -19.25
N GLN A 70 -27.14 6.45 -20.02
CA GLN A 70 -27.39 7.03 -21.34
C GLN A 70 -27.82 5.96 -22.35
N SER A 71 -27.11 4.84 -22.42
CA SER A 71 -27.35 3.79 -23.41
C SER A 71 -28.77 3.20 -23.29
N ASN A 72 -29.27 3.07 -22.06
CA ASN A 72 -30.63 2.61 -21.81
C ASN A 72 -31.68 3.73 -21.85
N SER A 73 -31.28 4.99 -22.12
CA SER A 73 -32.17 6.16 -22.11
C SER A 73 -33.05 6.22 -20.86
N LEU A 74 -32.50 5.89 -19.69
CA LEU A 74 -33.27 5.81 -18.46
C LEU A 74 -33.93 7.16 -18.16
N LEU A 75 -35.19 7.17 -17.75
CA LEU A 75 -35.88 8.41 -17.40
C LEU A 75 -35.33 8.96 -16.07
N ALA A 76 -34.85 10.20 -16.06
CA ALA A 76 -34.43 10.85 -14.83
C ALA A 76 -35.68 11.14 -13.97
N GLY A 77 -35.63 10.82 -12.67
CA GLY A 77 -36.77 11.02 -11.77
C GLY A 77 -37.23 12.49 -11.62
N GLN A 78 -36.39 13.45 -12.01
CA GLN A 78 -36.70 14.88 -12.05
C GLN A 78 -37.08 15.37 -13.47
N PHE A 79 -37.25 14.46 -14.44
CA PHE A 79 -37.58 14.76 -15.83
C PHE A 79 -36.60 15.72 -16.52
N THR A 80 -35.34 15.70 -16.09
CA THR A 80 -34.27 16.58 -16.58
C THR A 80 -33.70 16.13 -17.93
N ASN A 81 -33.94 14.89 -18.36
CA ASN A 81 -33.54 14.38 -19.67
C ASN A 81 -34.70 14.22 -20.65
N TYR A 82 -35.89 13.85 -20.17
CA TYR A 82 -37.10 13.77 -20.96
C TYR A 82 -38.27 14.31 -20.14
N TYR A 83 -39.14 15.09 -20.76
CA TYR A 83 -40.45 15.41 -20.19
C TYR A 83 -41.52 14.51 -20.79
N LEU A 84 -42.51 14.15 -19.97
CA LEU A 84 -43.64 13.34 -20.39
C LEU A 84 -44.83 14.26 -20.68
N TYR A 85 -45.47 14.05 -21.81
CA TYR A 85 -46.67 14.76 -22.21
C TYR A 85 -47.79 13.76 -22.42
N THR A 86 -48.92 13.97 -21.75
CA THR A 86 -50.10 13.12 -21.87
C THR A 86 -51.22 13.89 -22.58
N PRO A 87 -51.33 13.80 -23.91
CA PRO A 87 -52.48 14.35 -24.61
C PRO A 87 -53.76 13.62 -24.21
N SER A 88 -54.91 14.22 -24.55
CA SER A 88 -56.26 13.74 -24.20
C SER A 88 -56.62 12.32 -24.67
N ASN A 89 -55.75 11.64 -25.41
CA ASN A 89 -56.02 10.41 -26.13
C ASN A 89 -55.35 9.17 -25.49
N ASN A 90 -55.10 9.19 -24.17
CA ASN A 90 -54.58 8.07 -23.37
C ASN A 90 -53.22 7.50 -23.79
N TYR A 91 -52.38 8.25 -24.52
CA TYR A 91 -50.98 7.91 -24.75
C TYR A 91 -50.06 8.88 -23.99
N VAL A 92 -48.82 8.45 -23.76
CA VAL A 92 -47.77 9.26 -23.14
C VAL A 92 -46.66 9.44 -24.16
N ASP A 93 -46.43 10.68 -24.57
CA ASP A 93 -45.27 11.04 -25.38
C ASP A 93 -44.10 11.39 -24.48
N SER A 94 -42.89 11.01 -24.89
CA SER A 94 -41.65 11.47 -24.27
C SER A 94 -40.89 12.36 -25.26
N TYR A 95 -40.49 13.53 -24.78
CA TYR A 95 -39.71 14.49 -25.56
C TYR A 95 -38.40 14.76 -24.84
N SER A 96 -37.28 14.69 -25.57
CA SER A 96 -35.97 14.94 -24.98
C SER A 96 -35.79 16.41 -24.61
N GLN A 97 -35.25 16.64 -23.42
CA GLN A 97 -34.86 17.96 -22.98
C GLN A 97 -33.63 18.44 -23.76
N SER A 98 -33.56 19.75 -23.94
CA SER A 98 -32.41 20.42 -24.56
C SER A 98 -31.90 21.53 -23.66
N TYR A 99 -30.58 21.53 -23.44
CA TYR A 99 -29.87 22.56 -22.71
C TYR A 99 -29.03 23.36 -23.72
N GLY A 100 -29.51 24.54 -24.10
CA GLY A 100 -28.94 25.31 -25.20
C GLY A 100 -29.04 24.53 -26.52
N ASN A 101 -27.90 24.36 -27.21
CA ASN A 101 -27.82 23.61 -28.47
C ASN A 101 -27.55 22.10 -28.26
N CYS A 102 -27.66 21.59 -27.04
CA CYS A 102 -27.36 20.20 -26.70
C CYS A 102 -28.63 19.46 -26.31
N ASN A 103 -28.91 18.32 -26.97
CA ASN A 103 -30.10 17.51 -26.74
C ASN A 103 -29.78 16.23 -25.95
N CYS A 104 -30.57 15.93 -24.93
CA CYS A 104 -30.35 14.79 -24.02
C CYS A 104 -30.49 13.41 -24.68
N ALA A 105 -31.21 13.31 -25.81
CA ALA A 105 -31.26 12.07 -26.59
C ALA A 105 -29.93 11.79 -27.28
N SER A 106 -29.18 12.82 -27.65
CA SER A 106 -27.91 12.70 -28.37
C SER A 106 -26.69 12.68 -27.44
N SER A 107 -26.76 13.39 -26.32
CA SER A 107 -25.66 13.43 -25.35
C SER A 107 -26.16 13.50 -23.90
N ALA A 108 -25.59 12.67 -23.04
CA ALA A 108 -25.84 12.71 -21.59
C ALA A 108 -25.26 13.98 -20.94
N THR A 109 -24.19 14.52 -21.51
CA THR A 109 -23.38 15.58 -20.91
C THR A 109 -23.98 16.97 -21.07
N CYS A 110 -25.13 17.10 -21.74
CA CYS A 110 -25.78 18.40 -21.91
C CYS A 110 -26.11 18.99 -20.54
N SER A 111 -25.66 20.22 -20.32
CA SER A 111 -25.83 20.93 -19.06
C SER A 111 -26.05 22.42 -19.29
N LEU A 112 -26.58 23.06 -18.26
CA LEU A 112 -26.75 24.51 -18.17
C LEU A 112 -26.46 24.93 -16.74
N ALA A 113 -25.97 26.16 -16.55
CA ALA A 113 -25.85 26.73 -15.22
C ALA A 113 -27.21 26.67 -14.48
N SER A 114 -27.16 26.40 -13.18
CA SER A 114 -28.35 26.32 -12.35
C SER A 114 -28.91 27.71 -12.09
N LEU A 115 -30.21 27.87 -12.35
CA LEU A 115 -30.91 29.14 -12.31
C LEU A 115 -32.07 29.06 -11.31
N ILE A 116 -32.19 30.07 -10.45
CA ILE A 116 -33.36 30.31 -9.62
C ILE A 116 -34.26 31.29 -10.36
N TYR A 117 -35.51 30.90 -10.60
CA TYR A 117 -36.51 31.72 -11.25
C TYR A 117 -37.47 32.34 -10.24
N ASP A 118 -38.20 33.36 -10.68
CA ASP A 118 -39.36 33.86 -9.95
C ASP A 118 -40.47 32.80 -9.85
N SER A 119 -41.45 33.04 -8.99
CA SER A 119 -42.56 32.09 -8.76
C SER A 119 -43.38 31.77 -10.02
N LYS A 120 -43.24 32.59 -11.07
CA LYS A 120 -43.89 32.41 -12.37
C LYS A 120 -42.97 31.77 -13.43
N GLY A 121 -41.71 31.47 -13.10
CA GLY A 121 -40.74 30.86 -14.02
C GLY A 121 -40.29 31.75 -15.19
N SER A 122 -40.62 33.05 -15.16
CA SER A 122 -40.47 33.96 -16.30
C SER A 122 -39.19 34.79 -16.23
N LYS A 123 -38.65 35.01 -15.02
CA LYS A 123 -37.45 35.83 -14.80
C LYS A 123 -36.40 35.08 -14.00
N VAL A 124 -35.16 35.10 -14.49
CA VAL A 124 -33.99 34.63 -13.74
C VAL A 124 -33.72 35.61 -12.60
N LEU A 125 -33.76 35.10 -11.37
CA LEU A 125 -33.47 35.86 -10.14
C LEU A 125 -32.02 35.70 -9.71
N PHE A 126 -31.47 34.51 -9.88
CA PHE A 126 -30.10 34.21 -9.47
C PHE A 126 -29.51 33.04 -10.27
N ILE A 127 -28.25 33.17 -10.65
CA ILE A 127 -27.46 32.09 -11.23
C ILE A 127 -26.59 31.54 -10.11
N VAL A 128 -26.75 30.27 -9.77
CA VAL A 128 -25.98 29.67 -8.68
C VAL A 128 -24.56 29.37 -9.17
N PRO A 129 -23.53 30.10 -8.72
CA PRO A 129 -22.16 29.92 -9.19
C PRO A 129 -21.69 28.49 -8.94
N GLY A 130 -21.14 27.88 -9.98
CA GLY A 130 -20.58 26.53 -9.88
C GLY A 130 -21.59 25.39 -9.92
N MET A 131 -22.90 25.66 -9.89
CA MET A 131 -23.90 24.58 -9.95
C MET A 131 -24.51 24.47 -11.34
N TYR A 132 -24.71 23.24 -11.79
CA TYR A 132 -25.28 22.92 -13.09
C TYR A 132 -26.51 22.02 -12.95
N ILE A 133 -27.44 22.19 -13.89
CA ILE A 133 -28.46 21.19 -14.21
C ILE A 133 -28.01 20.47 -15.48
N ALA A 134 -28.35 19.19 -15.62
CA ALA A 134 -27.98 18.38 -16.77
C ALA A 134 -29.03 17.31 -17.03
N CYS A 135 -28.90 16.58 -18.14
CA CYS A 135 -29.79 15.47 -18.47
C CYS A 135 -29.95 14.49 -17.31
N TYR A 136 -28.83 14.09 -16.70
CA TYR A 136 -28.79 13.16 -15.58
C TYR A 136 -28.17 13.79 -14.34
N THR A 137 -28.65 13.36 -13.16
CA THR A 137 -28.13 13.84 -11.87
C THR A 137 -26.63 13.63 -11.72
N ILE A 138 -26.08 12.53 -12.25
CA ILE A 138 -24.63 12.26 -12.20
C ILE A 138 -23.84 13.26 -13.05
N GLU A 139 -24.33 13.61 -14.24
CA GLU A 139 -23.68 14.61 -15.10
C GLU A 139 -23.79 16.00 -14.51
N ALA A 140 -24.95 16.35 -13.93
CA ALA A 140 -25.15 17.61 -13.22
C ALA A 140 -24.19 17.73 -12.02
N LEU A 141 -24.00 16.63 -11.28
CA LEU A 141 -23.08 16.58 -10.15
C LEU A 141 -21.64 16.77 -10.62
N LEU A 142 -21.16 15.93 -11.55
CA LEU A 142 -19.77 15.90 -12.00
C LEU A 142 -19.32 17.23 -12.61
N GLN A 143 -20.20 17.88 -13.39
CA GLN A 143 -19.89 19.17 -14.02
C GLN A 143 -20.03 20.37 -13.07
N SER A 144 -20.66 20.19 -11.90
CA SER A 144 -20.73 21.23 -10.87
C SER A 144 -19.42 21.32 -10.09
N ASN A 145 -19.24 22.42 -9.36
CA ASN A 145 -18.22 22.61 -8.34
C ASN A 145 -18.85 23.18 -7.06
N LEU A 146 -18.05 23.32 -6.00
CA LEU A 146 -18.51 23.77 -4.69
C LEU A 146 -18.29 25.27 -4.45
N GLN A 147 -18.01 26.07 -5.49
CA GLN A 147 -17.64 27.48 -5.37
C GLN A 147 -18.63 28.30 -4.52
N CYS A 148 -19.94 28.10 -4.71
CA CYS A 148 -20.96 28.81 -3.92
C CYS A 148 -20.88 28.48 -2.41
N PHE A 149 -20.46 27.26 -2.04
CA PHE A 149 -20.40 26.81 -0.66
C PHE A 149 -19.23 27.40 0.14
N TYR A 150 -18.20 27.91 -0.54
CA TYR A 150 -17.13 28.68 0.09
C TYR A 150 -17.46 30.17 0.23
N ASN A 151 -18.60 30.63 -0.30
CA ASN A 151 -18.96 32.05 -0.33
C ASN A 151 -20.24 32.31 0.49
N GLU A 152 -20.09 33.01 1.61
CA GLU A 152 -21.20 33.33 2.52
C GLU A 152 -22.31 34.13 1.83
N THR A 153 -21.96 35.07 0.95
CA THR A 153 -22.95 35.86 0.20
C THR A 153 -23.79 34.96 -0.71
N CYS A 154 -23.15 33.98 -1.35
CA CYS A 154 -23.84 33.01 -2.20
C CYS A 154 -24.80 32.12 -1.40
N ILE A 155 -24.34 31.59 -0.26
CA ILE A 155 -25.18 30.80 0.65
C ILE A 155 -26.37 31.63 1.15
N ASN A 156 -26.13 32.86 1.59
CA ASN A 156 -27.19 33.76 2.08
C ASN A 156 -28.22 34.07 0.99
N GLN A 157 -27.79 34.24 -0.26
CA GLN A 157 -28.69 34.41 -1.40
C GLN A 157 -29.55 33.16 -1.65
N ILE A 158 -28.95 31.97 -1.69
CA ILE A 158 -29.70 30.71 -1.80
C ILE A 158 -30.71 30.61 -0.66
N GLN A 159 -30.26 30.81 0.58
CA GLN A 159 -31.11 30.72 1.76
C GLN A 159 -32.29 31.69 1.67
N SER A 160 -32.10 32.92 1.18
CA SER A 160 -33.19 33.88 1.03
C SER A 160 -34.35 33.38 0.14
N TYR A 161 -34.06 32.57 -0.89
CA TYR A 161 -35.07 31.99 -1.77
C TYR A 161 -35.79 30.78 -1.15
N PHE A 162 -35.12 30.04 -0.26
CA PHE A 162 -35.65 28.82 0.34
C PHE A 162 -36.18 28.98 1.78
N THR A 163 -35.85 30.06 2.48
CA THR A 163 -36.22 30.29 3.90
C THR A 163 -37.74 30.27 4.13
N LYS A 164 -38.54 30.58 3.10
CA LYS A 164 -40.00 30.50 3.16
C LYS A 164 -40.52 29.06 3.29
N TYR A 165 -39.72 28.07 2.91
CA TYR A 165 -40.11 26.66 2.81
C TYR A 165 -39.31 25.75 3.76
N LEU A 166 -38.06 26.10 4.05
CA LEU A 166 -37.15 25.28 4.85
C LEU A 166 -36.25 26.17 5.73
N SER A 167 -36.28 25.93 7.05
CA SER A 167 -35.26 26.45 7.96
C SER A 167 -34.00 25.62 7.83
N MET A 168 -33.08 26.04 6.96
CA MET A 168 -31.76 25.40 6.81
C MET A 168 -30.72 26.26 7.50
N ASN A 169 -29.90 25.64 8.36
CA ASN A 169 -28.69 26.27 8.87
C ASN A 169 -27.54 25.86 7.94
N LEU A 170 -27.21 26.71 6.98
CA LEU A 170 -26.14 26.47 6.03
C LEU A 170 -24.89 27.20 6.51
N THR A 171 -23.84 26.43 6.79
CA THR A 171 -22.52 26.96 7.11
C THR A 171 -21.66 26.97 5.85
N THR A 172 -20.83 28.00 5.70
CA THR A 172 -19.80 28.03 4.66
C THR A 172 -18.76 26.95 4.90
N LEU A 173 -18.21 26.43 3.80
CA LEU A 173 -17.05 25.55 3.84
C LEU A 173 -15.79 26.35 4.11
N ASP A 174 -14.84 25.72 4.81
CA ASP A 174 -13.57 26.33 5.15
C ASP A 174 -12.55 26.13 4.02
N VAL A 175 -12.12 27.25 3.45
CA VAL A 175 -11.11 27.31 2.40
C VAL A 175 -9.75 26.84 2.89
N SER A 176 -9.44 27.03 4.18
CA SER A 176 -8.13 26.68 4.74
C SER A 176 -7.89 25.18 4.84
N LEU A 177 -8.94 24.37 4.71
CA LEU A 177 -8.86 22.91 4.68
C LEU A 177 -8.53 22.34 3.30
N LEU A 178 -8.56 23.17 2.25
CA LEU A 178 -8.18 22.76 0.90
C LEU A 178 -6.67 22.59 0.81
N VAL A 179 -6.22 21.39 0.47
CA VAL A 179 -4.79 21.06 0.28
C VAL A 179 -4.53 20.74 -1.19
N GLN A 180 -5.34 19.86 -1.76
CA GLN A 180 -5.19 19.39 -3.14
C GLN A 180 -6.12 20.12 -4.10
N PHE A 181 -7.36 20.39 -3.71
CA PHE A 181 -8.37 20.96 -4.60
C PHE A 181 -8.49 22.49 -4.48
N HIS A 182 -9.16 23.08 -5.46
CA HIS A 182 -9.49 24.50 -5.48
C HIS A 182 -11.00 24.71 -5.41
N MET A 183 -11.45 25.91 -5.03
CA MET A 183 -12.88 26.22 -4.94
C MET A 183 -13.64 26.02 -6.26
N ASN A 184 -12.93 26.17 -7.40
CA ASN A 184 -13.48 26.00 -8.74
C ASN A 184 -13.24 24.59 -9.33
N SER A 185 -12.57 23.69 -8.60
CA SER A 185 -12.44 22.27 -9.00
C SER A 185 -13.82 21.64 -9.10
N THR A 186 -14.07 20.98 -10.21
CA THR A 186 -15.33 20.27 -10.46
C THR A 186 -15.46 19.07 -9.53
N ILE A 187 -16.67 18.61 -9.28
CA ILE A 187 -16.88 17.36 -8.55
C ILE A 187 -16.27 16.19 -9.33
N GLU A 188 -16.17 16.26 -10.66
CA GLU A 188 -15.42 15.29 -11.45
C GLU A 188 -13.93 15.27 -11.06
N ASP A 189 -13.30 16.43 -10.88
CA ASP A 189 -11.91 16.52 -10.40
C ASP A 189 -11.76 15.88 -9.01
N LEU A 190 -12.71 16.15 -8.12
CA LEU A 190 -12.73 15.53 -6.79
C LEU A 190 -12.90 14.00 -6.90
N VAL A 191 -13.86 13.53 -7.70
CA VAL A 191 -14.16 12.10 -7.90
C VAL A 191 -12.97 11.37 -8.53
N ASN A 192 -12.24 12.00 -9.46
CA ASN A 192 -11.03 11.47 -10.09
C ASN A 192 -9.91 11.19 -9.08
N GLU A 193 -9.90 11.93 -7.98
CA GLU A 193 -8.96 11.82 -6.86
C GLU A 193 -9.66 11.24 -5.61
N PHE A 194 -10.73 10.47 -5.84
CA PHE A 194 -11.48 9.74 -4.81
C PHE A 194 -12.10 10.61 -3.71
N MET A 195 -12.18 11.92 -3.93
CA MET A 195 -12.64 12.94 -3.00
C MET A 195 -11.78 13.01 -1.72
N VAL A 196 -10.49 12.69 -1.83
CA VAL A 196 -9.51 12.72 -0.73
C VAL A 196 -8.57 13.90 -0.92
N GLU A 197 -8.41 14.74 0.10
CA GLU A 197 -7.48 15.89 0.09
C GLU A 197 -6.02 15.48 0.31
N GLU A 198 -5.77 14.46 1.13
CA GLU A 198 -4.41 14.01 1.45
C GLU A 198 -4.38 12.53 1.89
N TRP A 199 -3.41 11.79 1.35
CA TRP A 199 -3.10 10.42 1.77
C TRP A 199 -1.92 10.40 2.74
N ASN A 200 -2.22 10.26 4.03
CA ASN A 200 -1.20 10.19 5.07
C ASN A 200 -0.71 8.75 5.28
N SER A 201 0.50 8.44 4.80
CA SER A 201 1.16 7.15 5.00
C SER A 201 2.52 7.31 5.67
N SER A 202 2.87 6.37 6.54
CA SER A 202 4.17 6.36 7.22
C SER A 202 4.73 4.94 7.32
N THR A 203 6.05 4.81 7.26
CA THR A 203 6.76 3.52 7.40
C THR A 203 7.51 3.50 8.72
N ILE A 204 7.15 2.58 9.63
CA ILE A 204 7.77 2.44 10.95
C ILE A 204 8.82 1.33 10.90
N TYR A 205 10.06 1.68 10.52
CA TYR A 205 11.14 0.69 10.36
C TYR A 205 11.49 -0.05 11.66
N GLU A 206 11.41 0.62 12.81
CA GLU A 206 11.72 -0.01 14.10
C GLU A 206 10.79 -1.20 14.39
N GLY A 207 9.49 -1.04 14.10
CA GLY A 207 8.51 -2.11 14.23
C GLY A 207 8.84 -3.28 13.30
N TYR A 208 9.13 -2.99 12.03
CA TYR A 208 9.57 -3.99 11.05
C TYR A 208 10.81 -4.77 11.52
N TYR A 209 11.85 -4.06 11.98
CA TYR A 209 13.10 -4.69 12.39
C TYR A 209 12.92 -5.61 13.60
N LYS A 210 12.11 -5.20 14.60
CA LYS A 210 11.82 -6.02 15.78
C LYS A 210 11.17 -7.35 15.42
N GLU A 211 10.28 -7.36 14.43
CA GLU A 211 9.59 -8.57 13.96
C GLU A 211 10.47 -9.44 13.05
N CYS A 212 11.32 -8.83 12.21
CA CYS A 212 12.07 -9.52 11.15
C CYS A 212 13.55 -9.80 11.47
N GLN A 213 14.06 -9.37 12.64
CA GLN A 213 15.46 -9.59 13.01
C GLN A 213 15.80 -11.10 13.11
N PRO A 214 17.01 -11.51 12.66
CA PRO A 214 17.41 -12.90 12.74
C PRO A 214 17.58 -13.33 14.21
N SER A 215 17.15 -14.56 14.52
CA SER A 215 17.37 -15.15 15.85
C SER A 215 18.85 -15.43 16.14
N LYS A 216 19.67 -15.58 15.09
CA LYS A 216 21.11 -15.80 15.17
C LYS A 216 21.82 -15.07 14.05
N CYS A 217 22.87 -14.33 14.37
CA CYS A 217 23.77 -13.74 13.40
C CYS A 217 24.92 -14.71 13.11
N SER A 218 25.24 -14.95 11.83
CA SER A 218 26.47 -15.63 11.42
C SER A 218 27.44 -14.61 10.82
N TYR A 219 28.71 -14.72 11.19
CA TYR A 219 29.79 -13.97 10.56
C TYR A 219 30.59 -14.92 9.68
N SER A 220 31.00 -14.46 8.49
CA SER A 220 31.95 -15.19 7.66
C SER A 220 33.30 -14.48 7.73
N TYR A 221 34.32 -15.19 8.21
CA TYR A 221 35.70 -14.70 8.14
C TYR A 221 36.27 -15.07 6.78
N GLN A 222 36.39 -14.09 5.89
CA GLN A 222 37.16 -14.29 4.66
C GLN A 222 38.65 -14.13 4.96
N THR A 223 39.32 -15.25 5.22
CA THR A 223 40.78 -15.26 5.31
C THR A 223 41.37 -15.26 3.89
N LYS A 224 42.16 -14.24 3.55
CA LYS A 224 42.79 -14.09 2.22
C LYS A 224 43.92 -15.09 1.93
N ASN A 225 44.12 -16.10 2.78
CA ASN A 225 45.30 -16.97 2.74
C ASN A 225 44.96 -18.42 2.33
N GLY A 226 43.94 -18.62 1.49
CA GLY A 226 43.36 -19.95 1.26
C GLY A 226 44.31 -21.01 0.69
N LEU A 227 45.19 -20.69 -0.26
CA LEU A 227 45.96 -21.73 -0.97
C LEU A 227 47.43 -21.83 -0.53
N ILE A 228 48.16 -20.71 -0.54
CA ILE A 228 49.59 -20.71 -0.22
C ILE A 228 49.83 -21.16 1.22
N TYR A 229 49.02 -20.69 2.17
CA TYR A 229 49.13 -21.07 3.58
C TYR A 229 48.84 -22.56 3.80
N ILE A 230 47.85 -23.12 3.11
CA ILE A 230 47.55 -24.57 3.18
C ILE A 230 48.73 -25.37 2.64
N ILE A 231 49.28 -25.00 1.48
CA ILE A 231 50.42 -25.68 0.86
C ILE A 231 51.65 -25.61 1.78
N THR A 232 51.99 -24.43 2.31
CA THR A 232 53.16 -24.27 3.20
C THR A 232 52.99 -25.04 4.51
N THR A 233 51.76 -25.13 5.05
CA THR A 233 51.49 -25.88 6.28
C THR A 233 51.63 -27.39 6.07
N VAL A 234 51.15 -27.92 4.94
CA VAL A 234 51.29 -29.34 4.59
C VAL A 234 52.77 -29.70 4.36
N ILE A 235 53.50 -28.88 3.59
CA ILE A 235 54.94 -29.10 3.35
C ILE A 235 55.71 -29.04 4.67
N GLY A 236 55.40 -28.07 5.55
CA GLY A 236 56.01 -27.93 6.86
C GLY A 236 55.76 -29.13 7.78
N LEU A 237 54.53 -29.67 7.80
CA LEU A 237 54.17 -30.86 8.58
C LEU A 237 54.88 -32.11 8.08
N VAL A 238 54.87 -32.36 6.77
CA VAL A 238 55.52 -33.54 6.16
C VAL A 238 57.04 -33.46 6.35
N GLY A 239 57.63 -32.31 6.04
CA GLY A 239 59.07 -32.08 6.20
C GLY A 239 59.52 -32.16 7.67
N GLY A 240 58.76 -31.55 8.58
CA GLY A 240 59.03 -31.59 10.01
C GLY A 240 58.94 -33.00 10.57
N LEU A 241 57.88 -33.74 10.22
CA LEU A 241 57.68 -35.11 10.70
C LEU A 241 58.79 -36.06 10.25
N ILE A 242 59.17 -36.01 8.97
CA ILE A 242 60.27 -36.84 8.42
C ILE A 242 61.60 -36.52 9.12
N THR A 243 61.88 -35.24 9.35
CA THR A 243 63.11 -34.80 9.99
C THR A 243 63.16 -35.25 11.45
N VAL A 244 62.07 -35.07 12.19
CA VAL A 244 61.96 -35.51 13.59
C VAL A 244 62.08 -37.03 13.70
N LEU A 245 61.44 -37.80 12.82
CA LEU A 245 61.56 -39.27 12.81
C LEU A 245 63.01 -39.70 12.57
N LYS A 246 63.69 -39.12 11.56
CA LYS A 246 65.09 -39.46 11.25
C LYS A 246 66.04 -39.17 12.40
N LEU A 247 65.74 -38.18 13.24
CA LEU A 247 66.59 -37.77 14.36
C LEU A 247 66.27 -38.55 15.65
N THR A 248 65.00 -38.89 15.85
CA THR A 248 64.52 -39.59 17.06
C THR A 248 64.69 -41.11 16.97
N ILE A 249 64.48 -41.72 15.79
CA ILE A 249 64.58 -43.18 15.60
C ILE A 249 65.99 -43.72 15.94
N PRO A 250 67.11 -43.15 15.45
CA PRO A 250 68.44 -43.66 15.80
C PRO A 250 68.72 -43.58 17.29
N ARG A 251 68.29 -42.50 17.95
CA ARG A 251 68.45 -42.32 19.41
C ARG A 251 67.61 -43.31 20.20
N LEU A 252 66.37 -43.56 19.78
CA LEU A 252 65.51 -44.58 20.38
C LEU A 252 66.08 -45.99 20.19
N VAL A 253 66.60 -46.29 19.00
CA VAL A 253 67.24 -47.58 18.71
C VAL A 253 68.49 -47.76 19.55
N GLU A 254 69.33 -46.74 19.70
CA GLU A 254 70.53 -46.81 20.55
C GLU A 254 70.17 -47.00 22.03
N LEU A 255 69.14 -46.31 22.54
CA LEU A 255 68.62 -46.52 23.90
C LEU A 255 68.07 -47.93 24.11
N MET A 256 67.32 -48.47 23.15
CA MET A 256 66.84 -49.86 23.21
C MET A 256 67.99 -50.87 23.14
N ARG A 257 69.03 -50.60 22.34
CA ARG A 257 70.19 -51.47 22.22
C ARG A 257 71.02 -51.48 23.51
N ARG A 258 71.23 -50.33 24.14
CA ARG A 258 71.87 -50.22 25.46
C ARG A 258 71.10 -50.97 26.54
N LYS A 259 69.77 -50.82 26.60
CA LYS A 259 68.93 -51.62 27.52
C LYS A 259 69.02 -53.12 27.26
N LYS A 260 69.10 -53.55 26.00
CA LYS A 260 69.24 -54.97 25.64
C LYS A 260 70.63 -55.53 25.99
N GLU A 261 71.67 -54.72 25.89
CA GLU A 261 73.04 -55.08 26.32
C GLU A 261 73.14 -55.14 27.86
N GLU A 262 72.49 -54.24 28.60
CA GLU A 262 72.34 -54.33 30.07
C GLU A 262 71.56 -55.59 30.49
N THR A 263 70.50 -55.96 29.76
CA THR A 263 69.71 -57.17 30.07
C THR A 263 70.46 -58.48 29.74
N ARG A 264 71.51 -58.43 28.90
CA ARG A 264 72.29 -59.63 28.52
C ARG A 264 73.49 -59.87 29.44
N SER A 265 73.95 -58.85 30.18
CA SER A 265 74.98 -58.99 31.23
C SER A 265 74.43 -59.38 32.61
N GLU A 266 73.11 -59.31 32.82
CA GLU A 266 72.44 -59.79 34.04
C GLU A 266 71.61 -61.07 33.78
N THR A 267 72.19 -62.08 33.13
CA THR A 267 71.67 -63.45 33.25
C THR A 267 72.39 -64.15 34.39
N GLY A 268 72.09 -63.73 35.63
CA GLY A 268 72.78 -64.25 36.79
C GLY A 268 72.41 -63.62 38.13
N THR A 269 71.12 -63.36 38.42
CA THR A 269 70.48 -63.55 39.75
C THR A 269 69.05 -63.01 39.78
N THR A 270 68.23 -63.63 40.62
CA THR A 270 66.79 -63.49 40.80
C THR A 270 66.35 -62.21 41.53
N LYS A 271 65.26 -61.54 41.10
CA LYS A 271 64.07 -61.22 41.94
C LYS A 271 62.95 -60.45 41.22
N PHE A 272 61.73 -60.85 41.57
CA PHE A 272 60.41 -60.23 41.36
C PHE A 272 60.31 -58.74 41.75
N LYS A 273 59.58 -57.92 40.96
CA LYS A 273 58.37 -57.21 41.46
C LYS A 273 57.49 -56.54 40.39
N ASN A 274 56.22 -56.93 40.45
CA ASN A 274 54.94 -56.34 40.04
C ASN A 274 54.82 -54.88 39.50
N LYS A 275 54.10 -54.80 38.36
CA LYS A 275 52.73 -54.25 38.17
C LYS A 275 52.46 -52.77 38.48
N SER A 276 52.01 -52.05 37.46
CA SER A 276 50.88 -51.11 37.59
C SER A 276 50.14 -50.93 36.25
N ARG A 277 48.86 -51.30 36.26
CA ARG A 277 47.82 -50.85 35.32
C ARG A 277 47.45 -49.42 35.72
N PHE A 278 47.17 -48.56 34.75
CA PHE A 278 46.20 -47.48 34.94
C PHE A 278 45.18 -47.52 33.81
N VAL A 279 43.92 -47.68 34.24
CA VAL A 279 42.68 -47.50 33.48
C VAL A 279 42.13 -46.15 33.93
N ILE A 280 41.69 -45.29 33.01
CA ILE A 280 40.71 -44.25 33.32
C ILE A 280 39.64 -44.25 32.24
N GLN A 281 38.39 -44.39 32.70
CA GLN A 281 37.13 -44.39 31.97
C GLN A 281 36.66 -42.98 31.62
N MET A 282 35.79 -42.96 30.60
CA MET A 282 34.89 -41.90 30.14
C MET A 282 34.16 -41.09 31.22
N SER A 283 33.75 -39.86 30.84
CA SER A 283 32.35 -39.47 30.94
C SER A 283 31.97 -38.34 29.97
N THR A 284 30.87 -38.57 29.29
CA THR A 284 30.02 -37.65 28.53
C THR A 284 29.16 -36.85 29.51
N LEU A 285 28.84 -35.59 29.21
CA LEU A 285 27.52 -35.04 29.52
C LEU A 285 27.19 -33.80 28.69
N MET A 286 25.98 -33.88 28.14
CA MET A 286 25.23 -32.87 27.40
C MET A 286 25.04 -31.57 28.21
N ARG A 287 25.12 -30.46 27.50
CA ARG A 287 23.98 -29.56 27.31
C ARG A 287 23.92 -29.16 25.84
#